data_AF-A0A2D6L889-F1
#
_entry.id   AF-A0A2D6L889-F1
#
_cell.length_a   1.000
_cell.length_b   1.000
_cell.length_c   1.000
_cell.angle_alpha   90.00
_cell.angle_beta   90.00
_cell.angle_gamma   90.00
#
_symmetry.space_group_name_H-M   'P 1'
#
loop_
_entity.id
_entity.type
_entity.pdbx_description
1 polymer ?
#
loop_
_entity_poly.entity_id
_entity_poly.type
_entity_poly.pdbx_seq_one_letter_code
_entity_poly.pdbx_strand_id
1 'polypeptide(L)' 'MFKEKTDKELKELLSAKRKSLRVFRFDIAGSKIKNIREGRNTRREIARVLTEINKRNL' A
#
# COMPACT_ATOMS: atom_id res chain seq x y z
N MET A 1 13.88 -5.01 -0.20
CA MET A 1 13.54 -3.82 0.61
C MET A 1 12.33 -4.03 1.54
N PHE A 2 11.88 -5.26 1.82
CA PHE A 2 10.97 -5.56 2.94
C PHE A 2 11.47 -6.74 3.80
N LYS A 3 12.66 -7.27 3.48
CA LYS A 3 13.26 -8.46 4.11
C LYS A 3 13.59 -8.23 5.58
N GLU A 4 13.94 -7.01 5.95
CA GLU A 4 14.29 -6.62 7.32
C GLU A 4 13.07 -6.33 8.20
N LYS A 5 11.86 -6.21 7.61
CA LYS A 5 10.64 -5.96 8.38
C LYS A 5 10.11 -7.26 8.97
N THR A 6 9.59 -7.19 10.18
CA THR A 6 8.87 -8.30 10.80
C THR A 6 7.49 -8.49 10.15
N ASP A 7 6.89 -9.66 10.31
CA ASP A 7 5.55 -9.93 9.77
C ASP A 7 4.49 -8.98 10.33
N LYS A 8 4.65 -8.55 11.58
CA LYS A 8 3.79 -7.57 12.22
C LYS A 8 3.88 -6.22 11.51
N GLU A 9 5.10 -5.73 11.27
CA GLU A 9 5.32 -4.48 10.56
C GLU A 9 4.80 -4.53 9.11
N LEU A 10 4.92 -5.68 8.44
CA LEU A 10 4.36 -5.86 7.10
C LEU A 10 2.83 -5.78 7.09
N LYS A 11 2.17 -6.38 8.09
CA LYS A 11 0.71 -6.30 8.26
C LYS A 11 0.25 -4.87 8.57
N GLU A 12 0.96 -4.17 9.46
CA GLU A 12 0.67 -2.76 9.79
C GLU A 12 0.86 -1.86 8.57
N LEU A 13 1.96 -2.03 7.84
CA LEU A 13 2.25 -1.29 6.61
C LEU A 13 1.16 -1.55 5.54
N LEU A 14 0.74 -2.81 5.37
CA LEU A 14 -0.33 -3.18 4.45
C LEU A 14 -1.64 -2.48 4.81
N SER A 15 -2.01 -2.46 6.08
CA SER A 15 -3.21 -1.78 6.57
C SER A 15 -3.16 -0.28 6.30
N ALA A 16 -2.03 0.36 6.63
CA ALA A 16 -1.81 1.79 6.41
C ALA A 16 -1.91 2.16 4.92
N LYS A 17 -1.27 1.38 4.03
CA LYS A 17 -1.30 1.64 2.58
C LYS A 17 -2.69 1.39 1.98
N ARG A 18 -3.43 0.40 2.45
CA ARG A 18 -4.84 0.20 2.04
C ARG A 18 -5.72 1.37 2.47
N LYS A 19 -5.52 1.90 3.68
CA LYS A 19 -6.24 3.10 4.16
C LYS A 19 -5.91 4.32 3.31
N SER A 20 -4.63 4.56 3.00
CA SER A 20 -4.19 5.63 2.10
C SER A 20 -4.83 5.50 0.70
N LEU A 21 -4.88 4.29 0.13
CA LEU A 21 -5.54 4.06 -1.15
C LEU A 21 -7.05 4.34 -1.10
N ARG A 22 -7.71 4.03 0.02
CA ARG A 22 -9.13 4.35 0.23
C ARG A 22 -9.36 5.87 0.28
N VAL A 23 -8.54 6.60 1.04
CA VAL A 23 -8.61 8.07 1.12
C VAL A 23 -8.37 8.68 -0.26
N PHE A 24 -7.34 8.24 -0.97
CA PHE A 24 -7.06 8.66 -2.35
C PHE A 24 -8.27 8.43 -3.29
N ARG A 25 -9.00 7.32 -3.15
CA ARG A 25 -10.22 7.05 -3.95
C ARG A 25 -11.37 8.00 -3.61
N PHE A 26 -11.46 8.49 -2.38
CA PHE A 26 -12.47 9.50 -2.03
C PHE A 26 -12.04 10.89 -2.51
N ASP A 27 -10.78 11.24 -2.34
CA ASP A 27 -10.26 12.55 -2.75
C ASP A 27 -10.31 12.73 -4.28
N ILE A 28 -10.13 11.66 -5.06
CA ILE A 28 -10.21 11.73 -6.53
C ILE A 28 -11.64 11.95 -7.03
N ALA A 29 -12.65 11.44 -6.31
CA ALA A 29 -14.06 11.65 -6.66
C ALA A 29 -14.48 13.12 -6.53
N GLY A 30 -13.81 13.88 -5.65
CA GLY A 30 -14.01 15.32 -5.50
C GLY A 30 -13.05 16.20 -6.32
N SER A 31 -12.28 15.63 -7.26
CA SER A 31 -11.26 16.33 -8.05
C SER A 31 -10.20 17.09 -7.21
N LYS A 32 -10.01 16.70 -5.93
CA LYS A 32 -9.10 17.40 -5.00
C LYS A 32 -7.63 17.03 -5.19
N ILE A 33 -7.32 16.05 -6.03
CA ILE A 33 -5.99 15.47 -6.15
C ILE A 33 -5.20 16.11 -7.29
N LYS A 34 -4.06 16.72 -6.94
CA LYS A 34 -3.06 17.20 -7.92
C LYS A 34 -2.12 16.09 -8.42
N ASN A 35 -1.90 15.04 -7.62
CA ASN A 35 -0.96 13.96 -7.94
C ASN A 35 -1.63 12.60 -8.17
N ILE A 36 -2.06 12.36 -9.41
CA ILE A 36 -2.72 11.11 -9.82
C ILE A 36 -1.78 9.89 -9.69
N ARG A 37 -0.46 10.09 -9.76
CA ARG A 37 0.53 9.01 -9.71
C ARG A 37 0.59 8.35 -8.33
N GLU A 38 0.20 9.06 -7.29
CA GLU A 38 0.20 8.55 -5.91
C GLU A 38 -0.63 7.28 -5.77
N GLY A 39 -1.87 7.27 -6.29
CA GLY A 39 -2.71 6.07 -6.25
C GLY A 39 -2.09 4.85 -6.95
N ARG A 40 -1.36 5.05 -8.06
CA ARG A 40 -0.64 3.96 -8.74
C ARG A 40 0.54 3.46 -7.90
N ASN A 41 1.28 4.37 -7.28
CA ASN A 41 2.42 4.02 -6.44
C ASN A 41 1.96 3.25 -5.19
N THR A 42 0.91 3.71 -4.52
CA THR A 42 0.32 3.02 -3.36
C THR A 42 -0.14 1.61 -3.72
N ARG A 43 -0.75 1.40 -4.89
CA ARG A 43 -1.10 0.04 -5.37
C ARG A 43 0.12 -0.86 -5.56
N ARG A 44 1.21 -0.34 -6.13
CA ARG A 44 2.46 -1.11 -6.31
C ARG A 44 3.11 -1.47 -4.98
N GLU A 45 3.09 -0.57 -4.01
CA GLU A 45 3.63 -0.85 -2.68
C GLU A 45 2.83 -1.94 -1.97
N ILE A 46 1.50 -1.88 -2.03
CA ILE A 46 0.62 -2.94 -1.51
C ILE A 46 0.99 -4.29 -2.14
N ALA A 47 1.15 -4.34 -3.46
CA ALA A 47 1.53 -5.57 -4.16
C ALA A 47 2.88 -6.11 -3.69
N ARG A 48 3.90 -5.26 -3.54
CA ARG A 48 5.23 -5.66 -3.05
C ARG A 48 5.18 -6.21 -1.62
N VAL A 49 4.39 -5.60 -0.74
CA VAL A 49 4.21 -6.09 0.64
C VAL A 49 3.52 -7.45 0.65
N LEU A 50 2.46 -7.63 -0.15
CA LEU A 50 1.77 -8.92 -0.27
C LEU A 50 2.69 -10.00 -0.84
N THR A 51 3.53 -9.68 -1.83
CA THR A 51 4.52 -10.61 -2.36
C THR A 51 5.51 -11.06 -1.28
N GLU A 52 6.01 -10.14 -0.45
CA GLU A 52 6.92 -10.49 0.64
C GLU A 52 6.24 -11.38 1.69
N ILE A 53 5.00 -11.05 2.09
CA ILE A 53 4.21 -11.88 3.01
C ILE A 53 4.02 -13.29 2.42
N ASN A 54 3.65 -13.39 1.14
CA ASN A 54 3.42 -14.68 0.49
C ASN A 54 4.71 -15.51 0.40
N LYS A 55 5.85 -14.87 0.14
CA LYS A 55 7.17 -15.53 0.12
C LYS A 55 7.59 -16.11 1.46
N ARG A 56 7.07 -15.60 2.58
CA ARG A 56 7.34 -16.12 3.93
C ARG A 56 6.43 -17.27 4.33
N ASN A 57 5.29 -17.41 3.66
CA ASN A 57 4.32 -18.49 3.88
C ASN A 57 4.57 -19.71 2.96
N LEU A 58 5.49 -19.58 2.00
CA LEU A 58 5.96 -20.63 1.09
C LEU A 58 7.21 -21.29 1.68
#